data_AF-A0A0F6SF29-F1
#
_entry.id   AF-A0A0F6SF29-F1
#
_cell.length_a   1.000
_cell.length_b   1.000
_cell.length_c   1.000
_cell.angle_alpha   90.00
_cell.angle_beta   90.00
_cell.angle_gamma   90.00
#
_symmetry.space_group_name_H-M   'P 1'
#
loop_
_entity.id
_entity.type
_entity.pdbx_description
1 polymer ?
#
loop_
_entity_poly.entity_id
_entity_poly.type
_entity_poly.pdbx_seq_one_letter_code
_entity_poly.pdbx_strand_id
1 'polypeptide(L)'
;MSWVRGDEGPRRTTKETPVPSPIEIDLRSYASNIRVTAESTMPLARRIHKALPDDATPVQTRYCREVVLAAELVQRVKSERDRLAPEKLRPIKLAFQNDWGALHDTLGGMSRVRVGDRGARAAKLLQTLFTDGLAFTLLEADEAWSEAKRRLDRIDAESLEDELTAVVGAEVLEGAKLGTRELAEAIGVGRGTRELASPNGLQAALAEFGRAVGQYMRSLLADVDERDPATVHRFIKAVGAVDLYRSTPTRAPQSETPPPRDGAPTNGGGETPAT
;
A
#
# COMPACT_ATOMS: atom_id res chain seq x y z
N MET A 1 -89.75 -19.27 -39.27
CA MET A 1 -89.21 -19.31 -37.88
C MET A 1 -88.35 -20.56 -37.80
N SER A 2 -87.11 -20.61 -37.34
CA SER A 2 -86.20 -19.67 -36.70
C SER A 2 -84.78 -20.27 -36.85
N TRP A 3 -83.77 -19.41 -36.87
CA TRP A 3 -82.33 -19.69 -36.80
C TRP A 3 -81.92 -20.47 -35.54
N VAL A 4 -80.73 -21.13 -35.58
CA VAL A 4 -79.60 -21.11 -34.60
C VAL A 4 -78.59 -22.21 -35.02
N ARG A 5 -77.39 -21.89 -35.54
CA ARG A 5 -76.11 -21.48 -34.90
C ARG A 5 -75.27 -22.68 -34.44
N GLY A 6 -74.06 -22.80 -34.99
CA GLY A 6 -73.09 -23.86 -34.68
C GLY A 6 -72.39 -23.67 -33.33
N ASP A 7 -71.68 -24.71 -32.91
CA ASP A 7 -70.78 -24.66 -31.77
C ASP A 7 -69.56 -25.57 -32.00
N GLU A 8 -68.37 -24.95 -31.97
CA GLU A 8 -67.06 -25.56 -32.02
C GLU A 8 -66.45 -25.62 -30.60
N GLY A 9 -65.86 -26.75 -30.23
CA GLY A 9 -64.83 -26.84 -29.18
C GLY A 9 -65.30 -27.21 -27.77
N PRO A 10 -64.41 -27.81 -26.94
CA PRO A 10 -63.07 -27.28 -26.73
C PRO A 10 -61.93 -28.29 -26.96
N ARG A 11 -60.87 -27.81 -27.62
CA ARG A 11 -59.55 -28.47 -27.65
C ARG A 11 -58.91 -28.35 -26.27
N ARG A 12 -58.57 -29.47 -25.64
CA ARG A 12 -57.73 -29.49 -24.45
C ARG A 12 -56.32 -29.02 -24.85
N THR A 13 -55.97 -27.81 -24.44
CA THR A 13 -54.60 -27.32 -24.47
C THR A 13 -53.86 -27.87 -23.25
N THR A 14 -52.98 -28.84 -23.49
CA THR A 14 -51.93 -29.21 -22.54
C THR A 14 -51.08 -27.96 -22.31
N LYS A 15 -51.13 -27.39 -21.11
CA LYS A 15 -50.19 -26.33 -20.70
C LYS A 15 -48.82 -26.97 -20.57
N GLU A 16 -48.02 -26.89 -21.63
CA GLU A 16 -46.56 -27.03 -21.51
C GLU A 16 -46.08 -25.99 -20.51
N THR A 17 -45.50 -26.46 -19.41
CA THR A 17 -44.86 -25.59 -18.44
C THR A 17 -43.56 -25.12 -19.09
N PRO A 18 -43.30 -23.80 -19.20
CA PRO A 18 -42.09 -23.33 -19.83
C PRO A 18 -40.91 -23.81 -19.00
N VAL A 19 -40.02 -24.60 -19.63
CA VAL A 19 -38.70 -24.88 -19.10
C VAL A 19 -38.03 -23.51 -18.91
N PRO A 20 -37.57 -23.15 -17.70
CA PRO A 20 -36.90 -21.88 -17.49
C PRO A 20 -35.71 -21.82 -18.46
N SER A 21 -35.65 -20.76 -19.26
CA SER A 21 -34.53 -20.52 -20.17
C SER A 21 -33.22 -20.70 -19.39
N PRO A 22 -32.22 -21.41 -19.95
CA PRO A 22 -30.93 -21.56 -19.28
C PRO A 22 -30.42 -20.15 -18.96
N ILE A 23 -30.04 -19.93 -17.70
CA ILE A 23 -29.38 -18.71 -17.28
C ILE A 23 -28.17 -18.57 -18.21
N GLU A 24 -28.18 -17.59 -19.11
CA GLU A 24 -27.06 -17.33 -20.01
C GLU A 24 -25.89 -16.82 -19.15
N ILE A 25 -25.02 -17.74 -18.73
CA ILE A 25 -23.79 -17.40 -18.03
C ILE A 25 -22.73 -17.12 -19.08
N ASP A 26 -22.19 -15.90 -19.10
CA ASP A 26 -20.99 -15.64 -19.88
C ASP A 26 -19.77 -16.26 -19.17
N LEU A 27 -19.51 -17.53 -19.45
CA LEU A 27 -18.39 -18.30 -18.90
C LEU A 27 -17.03 -17.67 -19.26
N ARG A 28 -16.95 -16.87 -20.33
CA ARG A 28 -15.71 -16.19 -20.76
C ARG A 28 -15.29 -15.12 -19.75
N SER A 29 -16.25 -14.49 -19.07
CA SER A 29 -15.97 -13.49 -18.04
C SER A 29 -15.16 -14.06 -16.86
N TYR A 30 -15.27 -15.36 -16.59
CA TYR A 30 -14.55 -16.06 -15.51
C TYR A 30 -13.16 -16.55 -15.91
N ALA A 31 -12.78 -16.45 -17.19
CA ALA A 31 -11.42 -16.74 -17.65
C ALA A 31 -10.44 -15.59 -17.35
N SER A 32 -10.96 -14.35 -17.19
CA SER A 32 -10.17 -13.14 -16.95
C SER A 32 -9.79 -12.95 -15.47
N ASN A 33 -8.61 -12.35 -15.24
CA ASN A 33 -8.19 -11.98 -13.89
C ASN A 33 -9.03 -10.81 -13.36
N ILE A 34 -9.39 -10.87 -12.09
CA ILE A 34 -10.10 -9.78 -11.42
C ILE A 34 -9.14 -8.60 -11.15
N ARG A 35 -9.62 -7.37 -11.38
CA ARG A 35 -8.94 -6.15 -10.92
C ARG A 35 -9.49 -5.76 -9.56
N VAL A 36 -8.61 -5.59 -8.58
CA VAL A 36 -9.00 -5.31 -7.19
C VAL A 36 -8.11 -4.24 -6.57
N THR A 37 -8.62 -3.57 -5.54
CA THR A 37 -7.82 -2.70 -4.67
C THR A 37 -7.34 -3.46 -3.44
N ALA A 38 -6.26 -3.00 -2.81
CA ALA A 38 -5.65 -3.67 -1.65
C ALA A 38 -6.61 -3.80 -0.45
N GLU A 39 -7.54 -2.86 -0.28
CA GLU A 39 -8.56 -2.86 0.78
C GLU A 39 -9.58 -3.99 0.60
N SER A 40 -9.81 -4.39 -0.65
CA SER A 40 -10.86 -5.34 -1.00
C SER A 40 -10.41 -6.80 -1.03
N THR A 41 -9.09 -7.06 -1.09
CA THR A 41 -8.55 -8.43 -1.25
C THR A 41 -8.91 -9.36 -0.10
N MET A 42 -8.71 -8.93 1.15
CA MET A 42 -8.96 -9.76 2.33
C MET A 42 -10.47 -10.04 2.55
N PRO A 43 -11.37 -9.04 2.51
CA PRO A 43 -12.81 -9.31 2.54
C PRO A 43 -13.29 -10.23 1.42
N LEU A 44 -12.78 -10.05 0.20
CA LEU A 44 -13.13 -10.89 -0.95
C LEU A 44 -12.62 -12.33 -0.76
N ALA A 45 -11.37 -12.52 -0.36
CA ALA A 45 -10.78 -13.84 -0.09
C ALA A 45 -11.58 -14.63 0.95
N ARG A 46 -11.98 -13.98 2.05
CA ARG A 46 -12.80 -14.62 3.09
C ARG A 46 -14.18 -15.02 2.58
N ARG A 47 -14.80 -14.20 1.73
CA ARG A 47 -16.08 -14.55 1.10
C ARG A 47 -15.95 -15.72 0.14
N ILE A 48 -14.89 -15.74 -0.68
CA ILE A 48 -14.56 -16.87 -1.57
C ILE A 48 -14.36 -18.15 -0.75
N HIS A 49 -13.57 -18.08 0.33
CA HIS A 49 -13.36 -19.23 1.21
C HIS A 49 -14.63 -19.73 1.88
N LYS A 50 -15.50 -18.81 2.33
CA LYS A 50 -16.80 -19.17 2.92
C LYS A 50 -17.77 -19.78 1.89
N ALA A 51 -17.64 -19.39 0.62
CA ALA A 51 -18.47 -19.88 -0.49
C ALA A 51 -17.90 -21.16 -1.14
N LEU A 52 -16.79 -21.71 -0.62
CA LEU A 52 -16.24 -22.97 -1.10
C LEU A 52 -17.32 -24.08 -0.98
N PRO A 53 -17.60 -24.83 -2.06
CA PRO A 53 -18.55 -25.94 -1.99
C PRO A 53 -18.10 -27.02 -0.99
N ASP A 54 -19.05 -27.63 -0.28
CA ASP A 54 -18.76 -28.67 0.71
C ASP A 54 -18.15 -29.94 0.07
N ASP A 55 -18.43 -30.17 -1.21
CA ASP A 55 -17.93 -31.25 -2.05
C ASP A 55 -16.71 -30.84 -2.90
N ALA A 56 -16.04 -29.74 -2.54
CA ALA A 56 -14.90 -29.23 -3.30
C ALA A 56 -13.79 -30.28 -3.46
N THR A 57 -13.25 -30.38 -4.67
CA THR A 57 -12.12 -31.27 -4.95
C THR A 57 -10.85 -30.77 -4.24
N PRO A 58 -9.85 -31.64 -4.00
CA PRO A 58 -8.58 -31.21 -3.40
C PRO A 58 -7.89 -30.06 -4.17
N VAL A 59 -8.08 -30.03 -5.50
CA VAL A 59 -7.57 -28.96 -6.37
C VAL A 59 -8.30 -27.64 -6.11
N GLN A 60 -9.63 -27.66 -5.99
CA GLN A 60 -10.44 -26.48 -5.67
C GLN A 60 -10.13 -25.93 -4.27
N THR A 61 -9.99 -26.81 -3.27
CA THR A 61 -9.57 -26.42 -1.92
C THR A 61 -8.18 -25.78 -1.92
N ARG A 62 -7.24 -26.35 -2.68
CA ARG A 62 -5.88 -25.78 -2.82
C ARG A 62 -5.93 -24.36 -3.42
N TYR A 63 -6.60 -24.17 -4.55
CA TYR A 63 -6.70 -22.84 -5.17
C TYR A 63 -7.44 -21.83 -4.30
N CYS A 64 -8.47 -22.27 -3.57
CA CYS A 64 -9.15 -21.42 -2.60
C CYS A 64 -8.20 -20.95 -1.49
N ARG A 65 -7.33 -21.85 -0.99
CA ARG A 65 -6.29 -21.50 -0.02
C ARG A 65 -5.26 -20.53 -0.60
N GLU A 66 -4.85 -20.71 -1.85
CA GLU A 66 -3.93 -19.80 -2.55
C GLU A 66 -4.50 -18.38 -2.66
N VAL A 67 -5.82 -18.23 -2.87
CA VAL A 67 -6.50 -16.91 -2.83
C VAL A 67 -6.33 -16.24 -1.47
N VAL A 68 -6.47 -16.98 -0.38
CA VAL A 68 -6.31 -16.43 0.99
C VAL A 68 -4.86 -16.02 1.22
N LEU A 69 -3.89 -16.87 0.87
CA LEU A 69 -2.46 -16.57 1.00
C LEU A 69 -2.06 -15.34 0.17
N ALA A 70 -2.57 -15.21 -1.04
CA ALA A 70 -2.32 -14.04 -1.88
C ALA A 70 -2.92 -12.76 -1.28
N ALA A 71 -4.09 -12.82 -0.63
CA ALA A 71 -4.66 -11.68 0.08
C ALA A 71 -3.83 -11.29 1.31
N GLU A 72 -3.30 -12.26 2.05
CA GLU A 72 -2.37 -12.03 3.17
C GLU A 72 -1.08 -11.36 2.70
N LEU A 73 -0.53 -11.77 1.54
CA LEU A 73 0.62 -11.12 0.93
C LEU A 73 0.33 -9.65 0.61
N VAL A 74 -0.82 -9.34 0.01
CA VAL A 74 -1.23 -7.94 -0.27
C VAL A 74 -1.31 -7.13 1.02
N GLN A 75 -1.90 -7.68 2.08
CA GLN A 75 -1.99 -6.99 3.38
C GLN A 75 -0.61 -6.75 4.01
N ARG A 76 0.29 -7.73 3.92
CA ARG A 76 1.67 -7.60 4.40
C ARG A 76 2.39 -6.48 3.67
N VAL A 77 2.40 -6.52 2.34
CA VAL A 77 3.07 -5.51 1.51
C VAL A 77 2.50 -4.11 1.73
N LYS A 78 1.17 -3.98 1.82
CA LYS A 78 0.53 -2.72 2.14
C LYS A 78 0.93 -2.20 3.51
N SER A 79 0.93 -3.08 4.53
CA SER A 79 1.30 -2.70 5.90
C SER A 79 2.74 -2.22 5.99
N GLU A 80 3.68 -2.84 5.26
CA GLU A 80 5.07 -2.36 5.18
C GLU A 80 5.14 -0.98 4.50
N ARG A 81 4.42 -0.78 3.39
CA ARG A 81 4.38 0.52 2.71
C ARG A 81 3.78 1.62 3.60
N ASP A 82 2.69 1.32 4.29
CA ASP A 82 2.03 2.26 5.19
C ASP A 82 2.90 2.58 6.41
N ARG A 83 3.89 1.76 6.77
CA ARG A 83 4.87 2.07 7.84
C ARG A 83 5.94 3.05 7.39
N LEU A 84 6.35 2.96 6.13
CA LEU A 84 7.27 3.90 5.49
C LEU A 84 6.58 5.18 4.98
N ALA A 85 5.29 5.34 5.25
CA ALA A 85 4.54 6.47 4.78
C ALA A 85 5.08 7.78 5.40
N PRO A 86 5.20 8.87 4.63
CA PRO A 86 5.85 10.11 5.09
C PRO A 86 5.30 10.65 6.41
N GLU A 87 4.01 10.50 6.67
CA GLU A 87 3.35 10.95 7.89
C GLU A 87 3.83 10.21 9.15
N LYS A 88 4.20 8.92 9.02
CA LYS A 88 4.73 8.12 10.14
C LYS A 88 6.22 8.32 10.32
N LEU A 89 6.94 8.55 9.23
CA LEU A 89 8.39 8.77 9.26
C LEU A 89 8.75 10.17 9.75
N ARG A 90 7.91 11.18 9.49
CA ARG A 90 8.14 12.57 9.89
C ARG A 90 8.47 12.76 11.38
N PRO A 91 7.69 12.26 12.36
CA PRO A 91 8.04 12.44 13.78
C PRO A 91 9.39 11.79 14.14
N ILE A 92 9.73 10.64 13.55
CA ILE A 92 11.00 9.95 13.77
C ILE A 92 12.16 10.76 13.18
N LYS A 93 11.98 11.31 11.97
CA LYS A 93 12.97 12.19 11.32
C LYS A 93 13.21 13.46 12.14
N LEU A 94 12.15 14.04 12.73
CA LEU A 94 12.27 15.21 13.61
C LEU A 94 13.02 14.88 14.91
N ALA A 95 12.75 13.74 15.54
CA ALA A 95 13.50 13.30 16.72
C ALA A 95 14.99 13.10 16.39
N PHE A 96 15.29 12.39 15.31
CA PHE A 96 16.65 12.22 14.79
C PHE A 96 17.36 13.57 14.52
N GLN A 97 16.67 14.53 13.90
CA GLN A 97 17.20 15.88 13.66
C GLN A 97 17.52 16.61 14.98
N ASN A 98 16.63 16.51 15.97
CA ASN A 98 16.82 17.14 17.27
C ASN A 98 17.99 16.51 18.03
N ASP A 99 18.13 15.19 18.00
CA ASP A 99 19.20 14.46 18.71
C ASP A 99 20.58 14.83 18.16
N TRP A 100 20.74 14.83 16.83
CA TRP A 100 21.99 15.27 16.19
C TRP A 100 22.23 16.77 16.34
N GLY A 101 21.15 17.57 16.31
CA GLY A 101 21.20 19.00 16.57
C GLY A 101 21.71 19.32 17.98
N ALA A 102 21.23 18.60 18.99
CA ALA A 102 21.67 18.76 20.38
C ALA A 102 23.16 18.47 20.54
N LEU A 103 23.68 17.43 19.88
CA LEU A 103 25.11 17.14 19.87
C LEU A 103 25.94 18.25 19.22
N HIS A 104 25.53 18.70 18.03
CA HIS A 104 26.17 19.79 17.31
C HIS A 104 26.18 21.10 18.13
N ASP A 105 25.03 21.49 18.66
CA ASP A 105 24.86 22.76 19.36
C ASP A 105 25.58 22.77 20.72
N THR A 106 25.62 21.63 21.41
CA THR A 106 26.39 21.49 22.66
C THR A 106 27.89 21.61 22.40
N LEU A 107 28.40 20.96 21.35
CA LEU A 107 29.80 21.13 20.91
C LEU A 107 30.09 22.58 20.51
N GLY A 108 29.19 23.20 19.74
CA GLY A 108 29.32 24.60 19.30
C GLY A 108 29.24 25.61 20.42
N GLY A 109 28.45 25.34 21.47
CA GLY A 109 28.41 26.12 22.69
C GLY A 109 29.70 25.97 23.49
N MET A 110 30.15 24.73 23.68
CA MET A 110 31.35 24.40 24.46
C MET A 110 32.63 24.92 23.81
N SER A 111 32.71 24.95 22.47
CA SER A 111 33.88 25.42 21.73
C SER A 111 34.22 26.90 21.98
N ARG A 112 33.27 27.68 22.50
CA ARG A 112 33.45 29.10 22.84
C ARG A 112 34.01 29.32 24.25
N VAL A 113 34.07 28.28 25.08
CA VAL A 113 34.62 28.35 26.43
C VAL A 113 36.14 28.52 26.37
N ARG A 114 36.67 29.58 26.98
CA ARG A 114 38.11 29.92 26.95
C ARG A 114 38.90 29.45 28.18
N VAL A 115 38.21 28.97 29.21
CA VAL A 115 38.83 28.50 30.45
C VAL A 115 39.03 26.99 30.36
N GLY A 116 40.26 26.53 30.60
CA GLY A 116 40.65 25.13 30.46
C GLY A 116 40.82 24.68 29.00
N ASP A 117 40.95 23.38 28.79
CA ASP A 117 41.17 22.75 27.48
C ASP A 117 39.86 22.31 26.77
N ARG A 118 38.75 22.24 27.52
CA ARG A 118 37.46 21.70 27.06
C ARG A 118 36.92 22.41 25.81
N GLY A 119 37.10 23.72 25.68
CA GLY A 119 36.66 24.46 24.50
C GLY A 119 37.46 24.11 23.24
N ALA A 120 38.79 24.00 23.35
CA ALA A 120 39.63 23.59 22.24
C ALA A 120 39.32 22.15 21.78
N ARG A 121 39.08 21.25 22.74
CA ARG A 121 38.64 19.87 22.46
C ARG A 121 37.28 19.82 21.77
N ALA A 122 36.30 20.59 22.26
CA ALA A 122 34.99 20.70 21.61
C ALA A 122 35.09 21.23 20.16
N ALA A 123 35.94 22.24 19.93
CA ALA A 123 36.17 22.79 18.58
C ALA A 123 36.74 21.72 17.63
N LYS A 124 37.69 20.91 18.10
CA LYS A 124 38.27 19.80 17.33
C LYS A 124 37.20 18.76 17.00
N LEU A 125 36.43 18.31 17.99
CA LEU A 125 35.35 17.33 17.79
C LEU A 125 34.30 17.84 16.79
N LEU A 126 33.94 19.14 16.86
CA LEU A 126 33.00 19.75 15.93
C LEU A 126 33.52 19.73 14.49
N GLN A 127 34.80 20.07 14.26
CA GLN A 127 35.40 20.02 12.92
C GLN A 127 35.53 18.59 12.39
N THR A 128 35.83 17.63 13.27
CA THR A 128 35.94 16.21 12.94
C THR A 128 34.59 15.60 12.54
N LEU A 129 33.53 15.88 13.29
CA LEU A 129 32.24 15.18 13.13
C LEU A 129 31.23 15.97 12.28
N PHE A 130 31.33 17.30 12.25
CA PHE A 130 30.34 18.18 11.64
C PHE A 130 30.98 19.17 10.65
N THR A 131 31.83 18.66 9.75
CA THR A 131 32.49 19.49 8.73
C THR A 131 31.49 20.28 7.88
N ASP A 132 30.36 19.66 7.51
CA ASP A 132 29.26 20.29 6.76
C ASP A 132 28.06 20.68 7.67
N GLY A 133 28.30 20.76 8.99
CA GLY A 133 27.24 21.00 9.97
C GLY A 133 26.18 19.90 9.98
N LEU A 134 24.91 20.32 10.04
CA LEU A 134 23.73 19.44 10.16
C LEU A 134 23.02 19.15 8.83
N ALA A 135 23.61 19.51 7.68
CA ALA A 135 22.97 19.35 6.37
C ALA A 135 22.51 17.91 6.10
N PHE A 136 23.25 16.92 6.58
CA PHE A 136 22.89 15.50 6.41
C PHE A 136 21.56 15.13 7.07
N THR A 137 21.12 15.85 8.09
CA THR A 137 19.86 15.56 8.79
C THR A 137 18.63 15.95 7.96
N LEU A 138 18.83 16.75 6.90
CA LEU A 138 17.78 17.19 5.99
C LEU A 138 17.56 16.22 4.82
N LEU A 139 18.52 15.34 4.53
CA LEU A 139 18.47 14.34 3.45
C LEU A 139 17.27 13.39 3.59
N GLU A 140 17.00 12.61 2.55
CA GLU A 140 16.04 11.51 2.64
C GLU A 140 16.47 10.48 3.69
N ALA A 141 15.50 9.77 4.28
CA ALA A 141 15.73 9.01 5.52
C ALA A 141 16.87 7.98 5.41
N ASP A 142 16.99 7.30 4.27
CA ASP A 142 18.06 6.33 4.02
C ASP A 142 19.46 6.98 3.95
N GLU A 143 19.54 8.14 3.31
CA GLU A 143 20.78 8.92 3.17
C GLU A 143 21.18 9.55 4.50
N ALA A 144 20.21 10.14 5.22
CA ALA A 144 20.41 10.71 6.55
C ALA A 144 20.90 9.65 7.55
N TRP A 145 20.30 8.46 7.53
CA TRP A 145 20.76 7.33 8.35
C TRP A 145 22.17 6.89 7.98
N SER A 146 22.48 6.73 6.70
CA SER A 146 23.80 6.29 6.22
C SER A 146 24.89 7.24 6.69
N GLU A 147 24.63 8.54 6.61
CA GLU A 147 25.59 9.59 6.97
C GLU A 147 25.73 9.78 8.49
N ALA A 148 24.67 9.53 9.25
CA ALA A 148 24.73 9.41 10.71
C ALA A 148 25.51 8.17 11.15
N LYS A 149 25.27 7.02 10.52
CA LYS A 149 25.99 5.76 10.80
C LYS A 149 27.48 5.90 10.54
N ARG A 150 27.86 6.55 9.42
CA ARG A 150 29.26 6.86 9.12
C ARG A 150 29.94 7.69 10.21
N ARG A 151 29.22 8.64 10.82
CA ARG A 151 29.73 9.43 11.96
C ARG A 151 29.90 8.60 13.21
N LEU A 152 28.92 7.76 13.55
CA LEU A 152 29.04 6.84 14.68
C LEU A 152 30.22 5.87 14.49
N ASP A 153 30.37 5.31 13.29
CA ASP A 153 31.50 4.42 12.97
C ASP A 153 32.85 5.14 13.08
N ARG A 154 32.89 6.43 12.72
CA ARG A 154 34.08 7.27 12.90
C ARG A 154 34.36 7.52 14.38
N ILE A 155 33.34 7.77 15.20
CA ILE A 155 33.48 7.94 16.66
C ILE A 155 34.11 6.68 17.26
N ASP A 156 33.62 5.51 16.87
CA ASP A 156 34.15 4.22 17.34
C ASP A 156 35.58 4.00 16.84
N ALA A 157 35.82 4.18 15.53
CA ALA A 157 37.13 3.93 14.91
C ALA A 157 38.23 4.86 15.42
N GLU A 158 37.90 6.12 15.71
CA GLU A 158 38.84 7.11 16.25
C GLU A 158 38.82 7.16 17.80
N SER A 159 38.05 6.28 18.46
CA SER A 159 37.91 6.20 19.93
C SER A 159 37.52 7.55 20.58
N LEU A 160 36.59 8.27 19.95
CA LEU A 160 36.17 9.61 20.37
C LEU A 160 35.09 9.60 21.46
N GLU A 161 34.54 8.44 21.80
CA GLU A 161 33.38 8.33 22.71
C GLU A 161 33.66 8.89 24.11
N ASP A 162 34.79 8.52 24.72
CA ASP A 162 35.20 9.05 26.03
C ASP A 162 35.43 10.56 25.96
N GLU A 163 36.01 11.03 24.86
CA GLU A 163 36.26 12.46 24.67
C GLU A 163 34.96 13.25 24.54
N LEU A 164 34.02 12.76 23.72
CA LEU A 164 32.68 13.32 23.57
C LEU A 164 31.96 13.34 24.91
N THR A 165 31.96 12.23 25.64
CA THR A 165 31.31 12.13 26.95
C THR A 165 31.89 13.13 27.94
N ALA A 166 33.21 13.29 27.97
CA ALA A 166 33.86 14.28 28.84
C ALA A 166 33.53 15.74 28.43
N VAL A 167 33.33 16.01 27.13
CA VAL A 167 33.13 17.37 26.61
C VAL A 167 31.67 17.79 26.62
N VAL A 168 30.72 16.92 26.27
CA VAL A 168 29.29 17.25 26.15
C VAL A 168 28.37 16.48 27.10
N GLY A 169 28.87 15.44 27.75
CA GLY A 169 28.07 14.54 28.59
C GLY A 169 27.52 13.35 27.80
N ALA A 170 27.34 12.21 28.49
CA ALA A 170 26.92 10.95 27.88
C ALA A 170 25.52 11.05 27.24
N GLU A 171 24.58 11.72 27.91
CA GLU A 171 23.17 11.88 27.47
C GLU A 171 23.07 12.42 26.03
N VAL A 172 23.96 13.35 25.65
CA VAL A 172 23.92 14.01 24.34
C VAL A 172 24.39 13.06 23.23
N LEU A 173 25.44 12.27 23.49
CA LEU A 173 25.91 11.26 22.54
C LEU A 173 24.92 10.09 22.43
N GLU A 174 24.34 9.66 23.55
CA GLU A 174 23.33 8.61 23.58
C GLU A 174 22.05 9.03 22.84
N GLY A 175 21.66 10.31 22.89
CA GLY A 175 20.60 10.86 22.05
C GLY A 175 20.87 10.63 20.55
N ALA A 176 22.05 11.03 20.06
CA ALA A 176 22.41 10.84 18.65
C ALA A 176 22.43 9.34 18.23
N LYS A 177 22.90 8.45 19.11
CA LYS A 177 22.85 7.00 18.90
C LYS A 177 21.41 6.48 18.88
N LEU A 178 20.55 6.96 19.79
CA LEU A 178 19.14 6.60 19.88
C LEU A 178 18.40 7.01 18.60
N GLY A 179 18.45 8.29 18.21
CA GLY A 179 17.78 8.78 17.00
C GLY A 179 18.24 8.04 15.74
N THR A 180 19.54 7.74 15.63
CA THR A 180 20.08 6.95 14.51
C THR A 180 19.52 5.52 14.49
N ARG A 181 19.39 4.88 15.65
CA ARG A 181 18.80 3.55 15.78
C ARG A 181 17.31 3.55 15.46
N GLU A 182 16.55 4.52 15.95
CA GLU A 182 15.12 4.64 15.67
C GLU A 182 14.84 4.89 14.19
N LEU A 183 15.65 5.74 13.54
CA LEU A 183 15.57 5.93 12.10
C LEU A 183 15.90 4.64 11.34
N ALA A 184 16.92 3.89 11.77
CA ALA A 184 17.27 2.59 11.20
C ALA A 184 16.11 1.58 11.26
N GLU A 185 15.43 1.51 12.42
CA GLU A 185 14.26 0.66 12.60
C GLU A 185 13.08 1.13 11.74
N ALA A 186 12.91 2.44 11.56
CA ALA A 186 11.83 2.98 10.75
C ALA A 186 11.98 2.65 9.26
N ILE A 187 13.20 2.80 8.71
CA ILE A 187 13.50 2.52 7.30
C ILE A 187 13.80 1.04 7.01
N GLY A 188 13.88 0.23 8.07
CA GLY A 188 14.02 -1.21 7.98
C GLY A 188 15.44 -1.75 7.79
N VAL A 189 16.46 -0.94 8.03
CA VAL A 189 17.88 -1.34 8.08
C VAL A 189 18.38 -1.64 9.51
N GLY A 190 17.47 -1.58 10.49
CA GLY A 190 17.73 -1.92 11.90
C GLY A 190 17.93 -3.42 12.16
N ARG A 191 17.99 -3.81 13.44
CA ARG A 191 18.28 -5.20 13.85
C ARG A 191 17.12 -6.16 13.57
N GLY A 192 15.93 -5.63 13.33
CA GLY A 192 14.80 -6.44 12.89
C GLY A 192 15.02 -6.93 11.45
N THR A 193 15.08 -8.25 11.24
CA THR A 193 15.06 -8.86 9.91
C THR A 193 13.85 -8.33 9.15
N ARG A 194 14.08 -7.54 8.10
CA ARG A 194 13.00 -6.98 7.27
C ARG A 194 13.31 -7.21 5.80
N GLU A 195 12.32 -7.70 5.10
CA GLU A 195 12.35 -7.83 3.64
C GLU A 195 11.93 -6.46 3.08
N LEU A 196 12.85 -5.78 2.39
CA LEU A 196 12.56 -4.49 1.77
C LEU A 196 11.38 -4.65 0.81
N ALA A 197 10.33 -3.84 0.99
CA ALA A 197 9.21 -3.84 0.07
C ALA A 197 9.70 -3.34 -1.30
N SER A 198 9.63 -4.20 -2.32
CA SER A 198 9.91 -3.81 -3.70
C SER A 198 9.06 -2.58 -4.09
N PRO A 199 9.59 -1.62 -4.86
CA PRO A 199 8.83 -0.45 -5.34
C PRO A 199 7.53 -0.85 -6.06
N ASN A 200 7.53 -2.00 -6.73
CA ASN A 200 6.37 -2.56 -7.43
C ASN A 200 5.70 -3.71 -6.65
N GLY A 201 6.08 -3.93 -5.39
CA GLY A 201 5.65 -5.07 -4.58
C GLY A 201 4.13 -5.11 -4.41
N LEU A 202 3.48 -3.95 -4.24
CA LEU A 202 2.02 -3.91 -4.09
C LEU A 202 1.31 -4.29 -5.39
N GLN A 203 1.78 -3.79 -6.54
CA GLN A 203 1.21 -4.15 -7.84
C GLN A 203 1.42 -5.63 -8.17
N ALA A 204 2.61 -6.16 -7.86
CA ALA A 204 2.91 -7.59 -8.01
C ALA A 204 2.00 -8.45 -7.12
N ALA A 205 1.81 -8.08 -5.86
CA ALA A 205 0.93 -8.79 -4.93
C ALA A 205 -0.55 -8.74 -5.37
N LEU A 206 -1.02 -7.60 -5.90
CA LEU A 206 -2.37 -7.47 -6.45
C LEU A 206 -2.57 -8.34 -7.70
N ALA A 207 -1.56 -8.40 -8.57
CA ALA A 207 -1.57 -9.29 -9.74
C ALA A 207 -1.57 -10.77 -9.34
N GLU A 208 -0.81 -11.14 -8.30
CA GLU A 208 -0.81 -12.48 -7.71
C GLU A 208 -2.20 -12.89 -7.22
N PHE A 209 -2.83 -12.00 -6.44
CA PHE A 209 -4.19 -12.22 -5.96
C PHE A 209 -5.19 -12.38 -7.11
N GLY A 210 -5.13 -11.51 -8.12
CA GLY A 210 -5.99 -11.60 -9.31
C GLY A 210 -5.82 -12.93 -10.07
N ARG A 211 -4.58 -13.44 -10.15
CA ARG A 211 -4.27 -14.74 -10.76
C ARG A 211 -4.82 -15.91 -9.95
N ALA A 212 -4.64 -15.89 -8.63
CA ALA A 212 -5.13 -16.93 -7.72
C ALA A 212 -6.67 -17.04 -7.80
N VAL A 213 -7.38 -15.90 -7.81
CA VAL A 213 -8.84 -15.87 -7.98
C VAL A 213 -9.24 -16.45 -9.34
N GLY A 214 -8.52 -16.09 -10.41
CA GLY A 214 -8.75 -16.66 -11.75
C GLY A 214 -8.53 -18.17 -11.81
N GLN A 215 -7.49 -18.69 -11.15
CA GLN A 215 -7.22 -20.13 -11.09
C GLN A 215 -8.32 -20.88 -10.33
N TYR A 216 -8.77 -20.33 -9.19
CA TYR A 216 -9.89 -20.88 -8.44
C TYR A 216 -11.18 -20.93 -9.29
N MET A 217 -11.58 -19.83 -9.92
CA MET A 217 -12.78 -19.80 -10.76
C MET A 217 -12.71 -20.79 -11.92
N ARG A 218 -11.57 -20.88 -12.62
CA ARG A 218 -11.38 -21.87 -13.70
C ARG A 218 -11.45 -23.31 -13.21
N SER A 219 -10.98 -23.59 -11.99
CA SER A 219 -11.09 -24.93 -11.40
C SER A 219 -12.52 -25.33 -11.03
N LEU A 220 -13.39 -24.35 -10.73
CA LEU A 220 -14.82 -24.60 -10.52
C LEU A 220 -15.55 -24.74 -11.86
N LEU A 221 -15.18 -23.90 -12.83
CA LEU A 221 -15.76 -23.90 -14.18
C LEU A 221 -15.53 -25.23 -14.90
N ALA A 222 -14.41 -25.90 -14.64
CA ALA A 222 -14.08 -27.20 -15.22
C ALA A 222 -15.11 -28.30 -14.89
N ASP A 223 -15.87 -28.16 -13.81
CA ASP A 223 -16.87 -29.13 -13.36
C ASP A 223 -18.31 -28.76 -13.79
N VAL A 224 -18.49 -27.68 -14.57
CA VAL A 224 -19.81 -27.22 -15.00
C VAL A 224 -20.27 -27.99 -16.23
N ASP A 225 -21.43 -28.64 -16.13
CA ASP A 225 -22.20 -29.13 -17.27
C ASP A 225 -23.42 -28.22 -17.45
N GLU A 226 -23.46 -27.46 -18.55
CA GLU A 226 -24.58 -26.54 -18.86
C GLU A 226 -25.94 -27.24 -18.96
N ARG A 227 -25.94 -28.56 -19.17
CA ARG A 227 -27.17 -29.38 -19.22
C ARG A 227 -27.62 -29.86 -17.84
N ASP A 228 -26.78 -29.72 -16.82
CA ASP A 228 -27.10 -30.03 -15.42
C ASP A 228 -27.24 -28.75 -14.58
N PRO A 229 -28.47 -28.31 -14.29
CA PRO A 229 -28.74 -27.13 -13.46
C PRO A 229 -28.08 -27.17 -12.08
N ALA A 230 -27.81 -28.35 -11.51
CA ALA A 230 -27.18 -28.47 -10.20
C ALA A 230 -25.72 -28.02 -10.23
N THR A 231 -24.96 -28.42 -11.26
CA THR A 231 -23.56 -28.01 -11.44
C THR A 231 -23.45 -26.50 -11.69
N VAL A 232 -24.38 -25.96 -12.47
CA VAL A 232 -24.49 -24.52 -12.75
C VAL A 232 -24.78 -23.74 -11.48
N HIS A 233 -25.76 -24.17 -10.69
CA HIS A 233 -26.12 -23.49 -9.43
C HIS A 233 -24.97 -23.53 -8.42
N ARG A 234 -24.27 -24.66 -8.32
CA ARG A 234 -23.06 -24.81 -7.48
C ARG A 234 -21.99 -23.80 -7.88
N PHE A 235 -21.72 -23.67 -9.18
CA PHE A 235 -20.75 -22.70 -9.70
C PHE A 235 -21.14 -21.26 -9.35
N ILE A 236 -22.37 -20.83 -9.68
CA ILE A 236 -22.88 -19.48 -9.38
C ILE A 236 -22.73 -19.16 -7.88
N LYS A 237 -23.13 -20.09 -7.01
CA LYS A 237 -23.04 -19.90 -5.56
C LYS A 237 -21.58 -19.69 -5.12
N ALA A 238 -20.65 -20.47 -5.67
CA ALA A 238 -19.24 -20.40 -5.31
C ALA A 238 -18.53 -19.13 -5.81
N VAL A 239 -18.92 -18.61 -6.98
CA VAL A 239 -18.33 -17.39 -7.57
C VAL A 239 -19.10 -16.11 -7.24
N GLY A 240 -20.27 -16.19 -6.60
CA GLY A 240 -21.14 -15.03 -6.36
C GLY A 240 -20.47 -13.89 -5.58
N ALA A 241 -19.47 -14.18 -4.73
CA ALA A 241 -18.67 -13.15 -4.07
C ALA A 241 -17.83 -12.31 -5.05
N VAL A 242 -17.32 -12.94 -6.11
CA VAL A 242 -16.57 -12.29 -7.19
C VAL A 242 -17.50 -11.47 -8.06
N ASP A 243 -18.68 -12.00 -8.38
CA ASP A 243 -19.65 -11.31 -9.22
C ASP A 243 -20.19 -10.06 -8.54
N LEU A 244 -20.53 -10.16 -7.26
CA LEU A 244 -20.94 -9.01 -6.45
C LEU A 244 -19.85 -7.91 -6.42
N TYR A 245 -18.58 -8.32 -6.36
CA TYR A 245 -17.48 -7.37 -6.39
C TYR A 245 -17.37 -6.69 -7.77
N ARG A 246 -17.46 -7.44 -8.87
CA ARG A 246 -17.43 -6.92 -10.24
C ARG A 246 -18.59 -5.98 -10.56
N SER A 247 -19.77 -6.24 -10.01
CA SER A 247 -20.95 -5.39 -10.19
C SER A 247 -20.91 -4.11 -9.36
N THR A 248 -20.00 -4.01 -8.38
CA THR A 248 -19.85 -2.78 -7.59
C THR A 248 -19.03 -1.78 -8.41
N PRO A 249 -19.57 -0.60 -8.77
CA PRO A 249 -18.80 0.41 -9.46
C PRO A 249 -17.62 0.80 -8.57
N THR A 250 -16.42 0.46 -9.01
CA THR A 250 -15.19 0.95 -8.37
C THR A 250 -15.19 2.46 -8.58
N ARG A 251 -15.35 3.22 -7.49
CA ARG A 251 -15.30 4.68 -7.49
C ARG A 251 -14.06 5.12 -8.25
N ALA A 252 -14.24 5.68 -9.45
CA ALA A 252 -13.18 6.36 -10.16
C ALA A 252 -12.66 7.50 -9.25
N PRO A 253 -11.34 7.77 -9.21
CA PRO A 253 -10.88 9.03 -8.66
C PRO A 253 -11.62 10.13 -9.39
N GLN A 254 -12.31 10.99 -8.64
CA GLN A 254 -12.93 12.18 -9.20
C GLN A 254 -11.80 12.94 -9.89
N SER A 255 -11.85 13.00 -11.22
CA SER A 255 -11.10 14.00 -11.95
C SER A 255 -11.52 15.33 -11.34
N GLU A 256 -10.60 15.98 -10.63
CA GLU A 256 -10.76 17.39 -10.29
C GLU A 256 -10.97 18.11 -11.61
N THR A 257 -12.23 18.47 -11.89
CA THR A 257 -12.55 19.49 -12.86
C THR A 257 -11.72 20.71 -12.46
N PRO A 258 -10.80 21.21 -13.30
CA PRO A 258 -10.07 22.42 -12.97
C PRO A 258 -11.09 23.53 -12.72
N PRO A 259 -10.92 24.38 -11.69
CA PRO A 259 -11.79 25.52 -11.49
C PRO A 259 -11.79 26.39 -12.76
N PRO A 260 -12.91 27.09 -13.06
CA PRO A 260 -12.95 28.01 -14.19
C PRO A 260 -11.80 29.00 -14.06
N ARG A 261 -11.03 29.17 -15.14
CA ARG A 261 -10.04 30.25 -15.21
C ARG A 261 -10.80 31.58 -15.16
N ASP A 262 -10.73 32.23 -14.02
CA ASP A 262 -11.18 33.61 -13.87
C ASP A 262 -10.42 34.53 -14.84
N GLY A 263 -11.19 35.47 -15.39
CA GLY A 263 -10.86 36.61 -16.24
C GLY A 263 -9.40 36.87 -16.59
N ALA A 264 -9.11 36.81 -17.89
CA ALA A 264 -7.98 37.53 -18.49
C ALA A 264 -8.07 39.03 -18.14
N PRO A 265 -6.98 39.68 -17.69
CA PRO A 265 -6.95 41.12 -17.61
C PRO A 265 -6.96 41.69 -19.03
N THR A 266 -8.03 42.43 -19.35
CA THR A 266 -8.13 43.26 -20.54
C THR A 266 -7.03 44.32 -20.47
N ASN A 267 -6.05 44.24 -21.36
CA ASN A 267 -5.00 45.23 -21.48
C ASN A 267 -5.61 46.51 -22.08
N GLY A 268 -6.01 47.45 -21.21
CA GLY A 268 -6.48 48.77 -21.61
C GLY A 268 -5.31 49.62 -22.09
N GLY A 269 -5.30 49.94 -23.38
CA GLY A 269 -4.29 50.76 -24.03
C GLY A 269 -4.21 52.15 -23.41
N GLY A 270 -3.03 52.52 -22.94
CA GLY A 270 -2.67 53.90 -22.67
C GLY A 270 -2.39 54.61 -23.99
N GLU A 271 -3.30 55.49 -24.40
CA GLU A 271 -3.04 56.53 -25.39
C GLU A 271 -1.89 57.42 -24.91
N THR A 272 -0.90 57.61 -25.77
CA THR A 272 0.00 58.77 -25.72
C THR A 272 -0.17 59.52 -27.03
N PRO A 273 -0.62 60.78 -27.05
CA PRO A 273 -0.36 61.65 -28.17
C PRO A 273 0.89 62.48 -27.89
N ALA A 274 1.76 62.49 -28.88
CA ALA A 274 2.87 63.41 -29.02
C ALA A 274 2.35 64.86 -29.09
N THR A 275 3.04 65.79 -28.42
CA THR A 275 3.73 66.96 -29.00
C THR A 275 4.64 67.56 -27.93
#